data_AF-A0A5Q4E0Q2-F1
#
_entry.id   AF-A0A5Q4E0Q2-F1
#
_cell.length_a   1.000
_cell.length_b   1.000
_cell.length_c   1.000
_cell.angle_alpha   90.00
_cell.angle_beta   90.00
_cell.angle_gamma   90.00
#
_symmetry.space_group_name_H-M   'P 1'
#
loop_
_entity.id
_entity.type
_entity.pdbx_description
1 polymer ?
#
loop_
_entity_poly.entity_id
_entity_poly.type
_entity_poly.pdbx_seq_one_letter_code
_entity_poly.pdbx_strand_id
1 'polypeptide(L)' 'MSYEQLKLSNQICFPVYAASRLITREYQPYLDELGITYPQYLVLMVLWEKDNQTVND' A
#
# COMPACT_ATOMS: atom_id res chain seq x y z
N MET A 1 -5.31 15.31 -31.68
CA MET A 1 -4.21 14.37 -31.41
C MET A 1 -4.74 13.30 -30.46
N SER A 2 -4.68 12.02 -30.84
CA SER A 2 -4.94 10.91 -29.91
C SER A 2 -3.61 10.56 -29.23
N TYR A 3 -3.56 10.63 -27.91
CA TYR A 3 -2.38 10.22 -27.14
C TYR A 3 -2.52 8.75 -26.76
N GLU A 4 -2.22 7.86 -27.71
CA GLU A 4 -2.32 6.41 -27.55
C GLU A 4 -1.57 5.89 -26.32
N GLN A 5 -0.43 6.51 -25.98
CA GLN A 5 0.34 6.16 -24.80
C GLN A 5 -0.44 6.38 -23.51
N LEU A 6 -1.34 7.36 -23.43
CA LEU A 6 -2.10 7.70 -22.23
C LEU A 6 -3.35 6.83 -22.03
N LYS A 7 -3.63 5.87 -22.93
CA LYS A 7 -4.74 4.93 -22.74
C LYS A 7 -4.51 4.04 -21.54
N LEU A 8 -5.57 3.79 -20.77
CA LEU A 8 -5.53 2.99 -19.53
C LEU A 8 -4.85 1.62 -19.70
N SER A 9 -5.13 0.93 -20.82
CA SER A 9 -4.52 -0.36 -21.16
C SER A 9 -2.99 -0.32 -21.30
N ASN A 10 -2.44 0.86 -21.56
CA ASN A 10 -1.01 1.10 -21.76
C ASN A 10 -0.35 1.68 -20.50
N GLN A 11 -1.10 1.87 -19.43
CA GLN A 11 -0.62 2.45 -18.17
C GLN A 11 -0.42 1.36 -17.12
N ILE A 12 0.84 0.98 -16.88
CA ILE A 12 1.19 0.00 -15.83
C ILE A 12 0.78 0.47 -14.42
N CYS A 13 0.68 1.78 -14.19
CA CYS A 13 0.29 2.32 -12.90
C CYS A 13 -1.13 1.89 -12.48
N PHE A 14 -2.03 1.65 -13.44
CA PHE A 14 -3.41 1.29 -13.15
C PHE A 14 -3.57 -0.13 -12.57
N PRO A 15 -3.06 -1.21 -13.21
CA PRO A 15 -3.11 -2.53 -12.61
C PRO A 15 -2.31 -2.61 -11.30
N VAL A 16 -1.20 -1.88 -11.17
CA VAL A 16 -0.44 -1.80 -9.90
C VAL A 16 -1.27 -1.14 -8.79
N TYR A 17 -1.93 -0.02 -9.07
CA TYR A 17 -2.84 0.63 -8.13
C TYR A 17 -4.00 -0.28 -7.72
N ALA A 18 -4.62 -0.96 -8.69
CA ALA A 18 -5.70 -1.90 -8.44
C ALA A 18 -5.23 -3.05 -7.55
N ALA A 19 -4.06 -3.64 -7.84
CA ALA A 19 -3.47 -4.70 -7.04
C ALA A 19 -3.14 -4.23 -5.61
N SER A 20 -2.52 -3.06 -5.46
CA SER A 20 -2.23 -2.47 -4.14
C SER A 20 -3.50 -2.28 -3.31
N ARG A 21 -4.58 -1.76 -3.91
CA ARG A 21 -5.87 -1.58 -3.24
C ARG A 21 -6.49 -2.92 -2.80
N LEU A 22 -6.37 -3.96 -3.63
CA LEU A 22 -6.84 -5.30 -3.28
C LEU A 22 -6.06 -5.86 -2.09
N ILE A 23 -4.73 -5.76 -2.12
CA ILE A 23 -3.88 -6.19 -0.99
C ILE A 23 -4.30 -5.48 0.29
N THR A 24 -4.42 -4.15 0.29
CA THR A 24 -4.87 -3.40 1.48
C THR A 24 -6.23 -3.87 1.99
N ARG A 25 -7.18 -4.15 1.09
CA ARG A 25 -8.51 -4.64 1.44
C ARG A 25 -8.47 -6.03 2.10
N GLU A 26 -7.63 -6.93 1.61
CA GLU A 26 -7.49 -8.27 2.19
C GLU A 26 -6.93 -8.22 3.62
N TYR A 27 -6.08 -7.23 3.94
CA TYR A 27 -5.55 -7.05 5.30
C TYR A 27 -6.54 -6.40 6.26
N GLN A 28 -7.52 -5.63 5.76
CA GLN A 28 -8.47 -4.86 6.57
C GLN A 28 -9.12 -5.64 7.73
N PRO A 29 -9.73 -6.84 7.55
CA PRO A 29 -10.42 -7.52 8.64
C PRO A 29 -9.48 -7.86 9.80
N TYR A 30 -8.23 -8.25 9.51
CA TYR A 30 -7.24 -8.58 10.54
C TYR A 30 -6.74 -7.33 11.27
N LEU A 31 -6.61 -6.22 10.57
CA LEU A 31 -6.15 -4.96 11.16
C LEU A 31 -7.26 -4.28 11.96
N ASP A 32 -8.53 -4.48 11.58
CA ASP A 32 -9.70 -4.02 12.32
C ASP A 32 -9.78 -4.66 13.71
N GLU A 33 -9.45 -5.95 13.83
CA GLU A 33 -9.37 -6.64 15.13
C GLU A 33 -8.32 -6.01 16.06
N LEU A 34 -7.25 -5.46 15.50
CA LEU A 34 -6.18 -4.79 16.22
C LEU A 34 -6.43 -3.28 16.40
N GLY A 35 -7.47 -2.72 15.76
CA GLY A 35 -7.77 -1.30 15.78
C GLY A 35 -6.73 -0.41 15.07
N ILE A 36 -6.04 -0.95 14.06
CA ILE A 36 -4.99 -0.24 13.31
C ILE A 36 -5.28 -0.19 11.81
N THR A 37 -4.60 0.74 11.12
CA THR A 37 -4.69 0.91 9.67
C THR A 37 -3.53 0.22 8.96
N TYR A 38 -3.67 -0.03 7.65
CA TYR A 38 -2.58 -0.61 6.85
C TYR A 38 -1.27 0.20 6.91
N PRO A 39 -1.25 1.55 6.81
CA PRO A 39 -0.02 2.32 7.00
C PRO A 39 0.60 2.17 8.41
N GLN A 40 -0.21 2.11 9.46
CA GLN A 40 0.30 1.86 10.82
C GLN A 40 0.91 0.46 10.93
N TYR A 41 0.30 -0.54 10.29
CA TYR A 41 0.87 -1.88 10.20
C TYR A 41 2.24 -1.88 9.49
N LEU A 42 2.42 -1.08 8.42
CA LEU A 42 3.74 -0.92 7.79
C LEU A 42 4.79 -0.35 8.75
N VAL A 43 4.42 0.67 9.55
CA VAL A 43 5.31 1.24 10.58
C VAL A 43 5.68 0.18 11.61
N LEU A 44 4.72 -0.61 12.08
CA LEU A 44 4.98 -1.70 13.03
C LEU A 44 5.91 -2.76 12.44
N MET A 45 5.76 -3.11 11.16
CA MET A 45 6.69 -4.03 10.49
C MET A 45 8.13 -3.52 10.53
N VAL A 46 8.36 -2.22 10.28
CA VAL A 46 9.70 -1.62 10.38
C VAL A 46 10.22 -1.66 11.82
N LEU A 47 9.39 -1.29 12.79
CA LEU A 47 9.78 -1.29 14.21
C LEU A 47 10.03 -2.70 14.77
N TRP A 48 9.31 -3.71 14.28
CA TRP A 48 9.55 -5.12 14.65
C TRP A 48 10.85 -5.66 14.08
N GLU A 49 11.27 -5.20 12.89
CA GLU A 49 12.57 -5.55 12.33
C GLU A 49 13.71 -4.85 13.07
N LYS A 50 13.55 -3.56 13.36
CA LYS A 50 14.52 -2.76 14.09
C LYS A 50 13.82 -1.67 14.90
N ASP A 51 13.84 -1.82 16.22
CA ASP A 51 13.20 -0.86 17.12
C ASP A 51 14.01 0.45 17.26
N ASN A 52 13.45 1.46 17.91
CA ASN A 52 14.06 2.77 18.17
C ASN A 52 14.54 3.51 16.90
N GLN A 53 13.78 3.44 15.81
CA GLN A 53 14.04 4.24 14.60
C GLN A 53 13.57 5.68 14.78
N THR A 54 14.24 6.62 14.12
CA THR A 54 13.74 7.99 14.00
C THR A 54 12.68 8.06 12.91
N VAL A 55 11.84 9.09 12.94
CA VAL A 55 10.76 9.28 11.94
C VAL A 55 11.31 9.50 10.51
N ASN A 56 12.57 9.94 10.38
CA ASN A 56 13.20 10.28 9.10
C ASN A 56 14.31 9.30 8.68
N ASP A 57 14.43 8.15 9.35
CA ASP A 57 15.33 7.07 8.94
C ASP A 57 14.82 6.38 7.66
#